data_AF-A0A930UH00-F1
#
_entry.id   AF-A0A930UH00-F1
#
_cell.length_a   1.000
_cell.length_b   1.000
_cell.length_c   1.000
_cell.angle_alpha   90.00
_cell.angle_beta   90.00
_cell.angle_gamma   90.00
#
_symmetry.space_group_name_H-M   'P 1'
#
loop_
_entity.id
_entity.type
_entity.pdbx_description
1 polymer ?
#
loop_
_entity_poly.entity_id
_entity_poly.type
_entity_poly.pdbx_seq_one_letter_code
_entity_poly.pdbx_strand_id
1 'polypeptide(L)'
;LADFATYMTGDVYQALVAGSVLRLQIKLAEDWDQAALRTGTERGAACASAGELLAMLFSGRTMGLFGKMEQGQLGSYVLGMLLGAEISAGRQAFAGESVTLVGSQAWVDRYACACEVLQLPCAAGPANAAFSGLRAIGARLAAIK
;
A
#
# COMPACT_ATOMS: atom_id res chain seq x y z
N LEU A 1 16.02 -8.68 15.12
CA LEU A 1 15.33 -7.49 14.56
C LEU A 1 16.17 -6.29 14.94
N ALA A 2 16.63 -5.51 13.95
CA ALA A 2 17.49 -4.35 14.20
C ALA A 2 16.68 -3.05 14.34
N ASP A 3 15.58 -2.92 13.60
CA ASP A 3 14.67 -1.78 13.65
C ASP A 3 13.29 -2.17 13.07
N PHE A 4 12.26 -1.34 13.26
CA PHE A 4 10.97 -1.43 12.57
C PHE A 4 10.27 -0.06 12.50
N ALA A 5 9.53 0.16 11.42
CA ALA A 5 8.64 1.29 11.26
C ALA A 5 7.20 0.81 11.01
N THR A 6 6.22 1.60 11.39
CA THR A 6 4.80 1.30 11.18
C THR A 6 4.14 2.45 10.43
N TYR A 7 3.35 2.09 9.42
CA TYR A 7 2.55 3.01 8.64
C TYR A 7 1.08 2.57 8.73
N MET A 8 0.19 3.49 9.09
CA MET A 8 -1.25 3.21 9.24
C MET A 8 -2.00 3.26 7.91
N THR A 9 -1.34 2.91 6.80
CA THR A 9 -1.85 3.10 5.44
C THR A 9 -3.19 2.41 5.20
N GLY A 10 -3.35 1.17 5.67
CA GLY A 10 -4.60 0.43 5.57
C GLY A 10 -5.76 1.12 6.29
N ASP A 11 -5.54 1.56 7.53
CA ASP A 11 -6.57 2.23 8.33
C ASP A 11 -6.94 3.60 7.75
N VAL A 12 -5.94 4.39 7.33
CA VAL A 12 -6.15 5.68 6.67
C VAL A 12 -6.89 5.50 5.34
N TYR A 13 -6.53 4.49 4.54
CA TYR A 13 -7.25 4.16 3.31
C TYR A 13 -8.73 3.90 3.60
N GLN A 14 -9.05 3.04 4.56
CA GLN A 14 -10.43 2.74 4.93
C GLN A 14 -11.19 3.97 5.43
N ALA A 15 -10.56 4.78 6.30
CA ALA A 15 -11.14 6.03 6.77
C ALA A 15 -11.44 7.01 5.62
N LEU A 16 -10.58 7.08 4.60
CA LEU A 16 -10.77 7.94 3.44
C LEU A 16 -11.91 7.44 2.54
N VAL A 17 -11.92 6.16 2.17
CA VAL A 17 -12.89 5.63 1.20
C VAL A 17 -14.28 5.40 1.80
N ALA A 18 -14.39 5.18 3.11
CA ALA A 18 -15.67 4.98 3.79
C ALA A 18 -16.13 6.20 4.63
N GLY A 19 -15.21 6.87 5.29
CA GLY A 19 -15.51 7.90 6.31
C GLY A 19 -15.43 9.34 5.82
N SER A 20 -14.72 9.61 4.73
CA SER A 20 -14.43 10.99 4.28
C SER A 20 -15.34 11.46 3.13
N VAL A 21 -15.15 12.73 2.74
CA VAL A 21 -15.80 13.35 1.59
C VAL A 21 -15.43 12.70 0.24
N LEU A 22 -14.31 11.94 0.18
CA LEU A 22 -13.89 11.20 -1.01
C LEU A 22 -14.85 10.05 -1.36
N ARG A 23 -15.51 9.46 -0.36
CA ARG A 23 -16.48 8.35 -0.57
C ARG A 23 -17.57 8.70 -1.57
N LEU A 24 -17.92 9.98 -1.68
CA LEU A 24 -18.96 10.47 -2.60
C LEU A 24 -18.57 10.34 -4.08
N GLN A 25 -17.32 10.03 -4.38
CA GLN A 25 -16.80 9.82 -5.74
C GLN A 25 -16.29 8.40 -5.97
N ILE A 26 -16.25 7.56 -4.94
CA ILE A 26 -15.66 6.22 -5.00
C ILE A 26 -16.78 5.20 -5.02
N LYS A 27 -16.79 4.35 -6.04
CA LYS A 27 -17.57 3.11 -6.05
C LYS A 27 -16.58 1.97 -5.86
N LEU A 28 -16.62 1.31 -4.71
CA LEU A 28 -15.74 0.16 -4.46
C LEU A 28 -16.08 -0.96 -5.46
N ALA A 29 -15.12 -1.29 -6.31
CA ALA A 29 -15.19 -2.43 -7.22
C ALA A 29 -14.68 -3.70 -6.51
N GLU A 30 -15.12 -4.86 -7.00
CA GLU A 30 -14.62 -6.16 -6.52
C GLU A 30 -13.12 -6.33 -6.83
N ASP A 31 -12.73 -5.91 -8.04
CA ASP A 31 -11.34 -5.86 -8.47
C ASP A 31 -10.74 -4.46 -8.32
N TRP A 32 -9.41 -4.38 -8.28
CA TRP A 32 -8.67 -3.12 -8.27
C TRP A 32 -8.21 -2.75 -9.69
N ASP A 33 -8.18 -1.46 -9.97
CA ASP A 33 -7.68 -0.94 -11.24
C ASP A 33 -6.17 -0.72 -11.13
N GLN A 34 -5.41 -1.52 -11.88
CA GLN A 34 -3.96 -1.49 -11.85
C GLN A 34 -3.39 -0.16 -12.36
N ALA A 35 -3.96 0.41 -13.43
CA ALA A 35 -3.47 1.65 -14.00
C ALA A 35 -3.68 2.82 -13.02
N ALA A 36 -4.86 2.89 -12.39
CA ALA A 36 -5.17 3.90 -11.39
C ALA A 36 -4.27 3.77 -10.16
N LEU A 37 -4.00 2.54 -9.68
CA LEU A 37 -3.03 2.32 -8.60
C LEU A 37 -1.65 2.85 -9.00
N ARG A 38 -1.15 2.52 -10.20
CA ARG A 38 0.17 2.99 -10.67
C ARG A 38 0.24 4.52 -10.70
N THR A 39 -0.74 5.19 -11.30
CA THR A 39 -0.82 6.66 -11.33
C THR A 39 -0.90 7.27 -9.93
N GLY A 40 -1.63 6.62 -9.02
CA GLY A 40 -1.67 6.99 -7.61
C GLY A 40 -0.30 6.92 -6.96
N THR A 41 0.39 5.78 -7.13
CA THR A 41 1.72 5.51 -6.57
C THR A 41 2.75 6.55 -7.01
N GLU A 42 2.82 6.87 -8.30
CA GLU A 42 3.73 7.91 -8.82
C GLU A 42 3.50 9.25 -8.12
N ARG A 43 2.23 9.66 -8.00
CA ARG A 43 1.87 10.94 -7.37
C ARG A 43 2.12 10.96 -5.87
N GLY A 44 1.82 9.86 -5.19
CA GLY A 44 2.06 9.71 -3.76
C GLY A 44 3.54 9.80 -3.42
N ALA A 45 4.37 9.11 -4.21
CA ALA A 45 5.81 9.12 -4.03
C ALA A 45 6.46 10.48 -4.35
N ALA A 46 5.84 11.29 -5.20
CA ALA A 46 6.31 12.63 -5.54
C ALA A 46 5.96 13.71 -4.49
N CYS A 47 5.12 13.40 -3.48
CA CYS A 47 4.77 14.35 -2.43
C CYS A 47 5.97 14.59 -1.49
N ALA A 48 6.37 15.84 -1.30
CA ALA A 48 7.49 16.21 -0.43
C ALA A 48 7.10 16.31 1.05
N SER A 49 5.81 16.34 1.37
CA SER A 49 5.31 16.45 2.75
C SER A 49 3.94 15.79 2.94
N ALA A 50 3.59 15.55 4.21
CA ALA A 50 2.24 15.08 4.58
C ALA A 50 1.14 16.08 4.17
N GLY A 51 1.42 17.38 4.22
CA GLY A 51 0.49 18.42 3.78
C GLY A 51 0.20 18.35 2.28
N GLU A 52 1.25 18.14 1.47
CA GLU A 52 1.09 17.92 0.02
C GLU A 52 0.32 16.65 -0.28
N LEU A 53 0.60 15.56 0.44
CA LEU A 53 -0.18 14.32 0.30
C LEU A 53 -1.67 14.55 0.57
N LEU A 54 -2.03 15.27 1.64
CA LEU A 54 -3.42 15.60 1.95
C LEU A 54 -4.09 16.43 0.84
N ALA A 55 -3.38 17.40 0.28
CA ALA A 55 -3.86 18.18 -0.85
C ALA A 55 -4.06 17.31 -2.10
N MET A 56 -3.12 16.39 -2.38
CA MET A 56 -3.20 15.48 -3.53
C MET A 56 -4.28 14.41 -3.37
N LEU A 57 -4.51 13.89 -2.16
CA LEU A 57 -5.63 12.99 -1.86
C LEU A 57 -6.98 13.65 -2.21
N PHE A 58 -7.12 14.95 -1.94
CA PHE A 58 -8.32 15.70 -2.32
C PHE A 58 -8.50 15.83 -3.85
N SER A 59 -7.42 15.73 -4.64
CA SER A 59 -7.53 15.70 -6.10
C SER A 59 -8.35 14.51 -6.62
N GLY A 60 -8.45 13.42 -5.86
CA GLY A 60 -9.36 12.32 -6.19
C GLY A 60 -10.82 12.78 -6.30
N ARG A 61 -11.26 13.71 -5.43
CA ARG A 61 -12.61 14.28 -5.50
C ARG A 61 -12.80 15.10 -6.77
N THR A 62 -11.84 15.96 -7.13
CA THR A 62 -11.97 16.82 -8.31
C THR A 62 -11.89 16.00 -9.59
N MET A 63 -11.08 14.94 -9.64
CA MET A 63 -11.05 14.03 -10.79
C MET A 63 -12.38 13.30 -11.00
N GLY A 64 -13.03 12.83 -9.94
CA GLY A 64 -14.36 12.24 -10.03
C GLY A 64 -15.42 13.24 -10.48
N LEU A 65 -15.45 14.43 -9.86
CA LEU A 65 -16.44 15.47 -10.18
C LEU A 65 -16.37 15.97 -11.62
N PHE A 66 -15.16 16.05 -12.18
CA PHE A 66 -14.95 16.48 -13.55
C PHE A 66 -14.84 15.31 -14.55
N GLY A 67 -15.15 14.07 -14.12
CA GLY A 67 -15.13 12.90 -15.00
C GLY A 67 -13.77 12.55 -15.59
N LYS A 68 -12.67 12.98 -14.94
CA LYS A 68 -11.29 12.69 -15.38
C LYS A 68 -10.83 11.27 -15.00
N MET A 69 -11.56 10.62 -14.10
CA MET A 69 -11.32 9.25 -13.66
C MET A 69 -12.67 8.63 -13.27
N GLU A 70 -12.88 7.36 -13.61
CA GLU A 70 -14.13 6.69 -13.28
C GLU A 70 -14.23 6.40 -11.77
N GLN A 71 -15.45 6.34 -11.24
CA GLN A 71 -15.68 6.11 -9.81
C GLN A 71 -15.12 4.76 -9.32
N GLY A 72 -15.07 3.75 -10.18
CA GLY A 72 -14.48 2.44 -9.88
C GLY A 72 -12.95 2.47 -9.75
N GLN A 73 -12.30 3.44 -10.39
CA GLN A 73 -10.84 3.58 -10.41
C GLN A 73 -10.31 4.39 -9.22
N LEU A 74 -11.12 5.33 -8.71
CA LEU A 74 -10.70 6.28 -7.68
C LEU A 74 -10.24 5.61 -6.37
N GLY A 75 -10.82 4.46 -6.00
CA GLY A 75 -10.35 3.70 -4.84
C GLY A 75 -8.90 3.21 -5.01
N SER A 76 -8.59 2.65 -6.17
CA SER A 76 -7.23 2.18 -6.49
C SER A 76 -6.25 3.35 -6.62
N TYR A 77 -6.69 4.47 -7.18
CA TYR A 77 -5.89 5.71 -7.22
C TYR A 77 -5.54 6.23 -5.83
N VAL A 78 -6.52 6.30 -4.91
CA VAL A 78 -6.29 6.74 -3.53
C VAL A 78 -5.36 5.79 -2.79
N LEU A 79 -5.56 4.48 -2.93
CA LEU A 79 -4.65 3.49 -2.35
C LEU A 79 -3.23 3.66 -2.88
N GLY A 80 -3.07 3.82 -4.19
CA GLY A 80 -1.78 4.03 -4.83
C GLY A 80 -1.05 5.24 -4.23
N MET A 81 -1.73 6.38 -4.05
CA MET A 81 -1.12 7.56 -3.42
C MET A 81 -0.59 7.27 -2.01
N LEU A 82 -1.32 6.50 -1.21
CA LEU A 82 -0.87 6.15 0.14
C LEU A 82 0.31 5.17 0.11
N LEU A 83 0.27 4.15 -0.75
CA LEU A 83 1.38 3.20 -0.92
C LEU A 83 2.64 3.91 -1.44
N GLY A 84 2.50 4.83 -2.40
CA GLY A 84 3.60 5.63 -2.92
C GLY A 84 4.28 6.46 -1.83
N ALA A 85 3.49 7.12 -0.98
CA ALA A 85 4.02 7.89 0.14
C ALA A 85 4.67 7.00 1.21
N GLU A 86 4.04 5.88 1.57
CA GLU A 86 4.57 4.90 2.54
C GLU A 86 5.92 4.34 2.09
N ILE A 87 5.98 3.78 0.88
CA ILE A 87 7.19 3.11 0.37
C ILE A 87 8.32 4.13 0.22
N SER A 88 8.04 5.34 -0.27
CA SER A 88 9.05 6.41 -0.35
C SER A 88 9.57 6.82 1.02
N ALA A 89 8.70 6.93 2.03
CA ALA A 89 9.12 7.26 3.40
C ALA A 89 9.97 6.15 4.03
N GLY A 90 9.65 4.88 3.75
CA GLY A 90 10.40 3.72 4.25
C GLY A 90 11.67 3.39 3.45
N ARG A 91 11.86 3.99 2.27
CA ARG A 91 12.86 3.57 1.28
C ARG A 91 14.29 3.54 1.81
N GLN A 92 14.64 4.48 2.70
CA GLN A 92 15.98 4.56 3.28
C GLN A 92 16.34 3.31 4.10
N ALA A 93 15.35 2.65 4.71
CA ALA A 93 15.56 1.46 5.53
C ALA A 93 16.00 0.23 4.69
N PHE A 94 15.73 0.23 3.38
CA PHE A 94 16.04 -0.92 2.51
C PHE A 94 17.45 -0.87 1.91
N ALA A 95 18.16 0.26 1.98
CA ALA A 95 19.51 0.44 1.43
C ALA A 95 19.71 -0.05 -0.03
N GLY A 96 18.63 -0.14 -0.84
CA GLY A 96 18.66 -0.67 -2.20
C GLY A 96 18.57 -2.20 -2.32
N GLU A 97 18.38 -2.90 -1.20
CA GLU A 97 18.13 -4.34 -1.17
C GLU A 97 16.70 -4.69 -1.63
N SER A 98 16.51 -5.96 -2.01
CA SER A 98 15.19 -6.48 -2.38
C SER A 98 14.29 -6.64 -1.17
N VAL A 99 13.05 -6.14 -1.27
CA VAL A 99 12.06 -6.19 -0.19
C VAL A 99 11.24 -7.48 -0.27
N THR A 100 11.09 -8.18 0.87
CA THR A 100 10.18 -9.31 0.97
C THR A 100 8.79 -8.84 1.40
N LEU A 101 7.78 -9.04 0.55
CA LEU A 101 6.40 -8.67 0.82
C LEU A 101 5.68 -9.82 1.54
N VAL A 102 5.21 -9.58 2.76
CA VAL A 102 4.53 -10.60 3.57
C VAL A 102 3.10 -10.15 3.87
N GLY A 103 2.12 -10.89 3.39
CA GLY A 103 0.71 -10.59 3.59
C GLY A 103 -0.19 -11.56 2.80
N SER A 104 -1.50 -11.29 2.77
CA SER A 104 -2.40 -12.02 1.86
C SER A 104 -2.07 -11.72 0.40
N GLN A 105 -2.30 -12.68 -0.49
CA GLN A 105 -1.97 -12.55 -1.93
C GLN A 105 -2.46 -11.23 -2.53
N ALA A 106 -3.72 -10.87 -2.30
CA ALA A 106 -4.33 -9.66 -2.85
C ALA A 106 -3.60 -8.36 -2.42
N TRP A 107 -3.02 -8.32 -1.22
CA TRP A 107 -2.24 -7.18 -0.76
C TRP A 107 -0.81 -7.23 -1.29
N VAL A 108 -0.20 -8.43 -1.35
CA VAL A 108 1.11 -8.62 -1.97
C VAL A 108 1.10 -8.13 -3.41
N ASP A 109 0.05 -8.42 -4.19
CA ASP A 109 -0.04 -7.99 -5.59
C ASP A 109 -0.09 -6.45 -5.73
N ARG A 110 -0.81 -5.77 -4.83
CA ARG A 110 -0.92 -4.30 -4.82
C ARG A 110 0.40 -3.65 -4.41
N TYR A 111 1.06 -4.17 -3.38
CA TYR A 111 2.38 -3.71 -2.97
C TYR A 111 3.43 -3.99 -4.05
N ALA A 112 3.42 -5.16 -4.68
CA ALA A 112 4.33 -5.50 -5.79
C ALA A 112 4.15 -4.52 -6.95
N CYS A 113 2.91 -4.21 -7.32
CA CYS A 113 2.63 -3.21 -8.35
C CYS A 113 3.16 -1.81 -7.98
N ALA A 114 3.02 -1.39 -6.71
CA ALA A 114 3.59 -0.12 -6.24
C ALA A 114 5.13 -0.14 -6.23
N CYS A 115 5.75 -1.23 -5.79
CA CYS A 115 7.19 -1.42 -5.80
C CYS A 115 7.76 -1.37 -7.24
N GLU A 116 7.09 -1.98 -8.21
CA GLU A 116 7.47 -1.92 -9.63
C GLU A 116 7.51 -0.47 -10.14
N VAL A 117 6.46 0.32 -9.84
CA VAL A 117 6.40 1.75 -10.21
C VAL A 117 7.57 2.52 -9.62
N LEU A 118 7.92 2.22 -8.37
CA LEU A 118 9.00 2.91 -7.66
C LEU A 118 10.39 2.35 -7.93
N GLN A 119 10.51 1.35 -8.82
CA GLN A 119 11.76 0.65 -9.12
C GLN A 119 12.42 0.09 -7.85
N LEU A 120 11.61 -0.45 -6.94
CA LEU A 120 12.05 -1.13 -5.74
C LEU A 120 11.98 -2.64 -5.99
N PRO A 121 13.11 -3.36 -6.09
CA PRO A 121 13.09 -4.81 -6.22
C PRO A 121 12.32 -5.42 -5.04
N CYS A 122 11.39 -6.30 -5.33
CA CYS A 122 10.62 -6.98 -4.30
C CYS A 122 10.28 -8.41 -4.73
N ALA A 123 10.00 -9.25 -3.74
CA ALA A 123 9.53 -10.61 -3.95
C ALA A 123 8.45 -10.96 -2.91
N ALA A 124 7.48 -11.76 -3.33
CA ALA A 124 6.50 -12.33 -2.40
C ALA A 124 7.21 -13.25 -1.41
N GLY A 125 6.96 -13.03 -0.13
CA GLY A 125 7.39 -13.91 0.94
C GLY A 125 6.53 -15.19 1.03
N PRO A 126 6.86 -16.11 1.94
CA PRO A 126 6.09 -17.34 2.11
C PRO A 126 4.65 -17.06 2.51
N ALA A 127 3.68 -17.61 1.76
CA ALA A 127 2.25 -17.47 2.06
C ALA A 127 1.86 -17.99 3.46
N ASN A 128 2.67 -18.90 4.02
CA ASN A 128 2.46 -19.50 5.33
C ASN A 128 3.44 -18.95 6.40
N ALA A 129 3.97 -17.73 6.23
CA ALA A 129 4.99 -17.16 7.12
C ALA A 129 4.60 -17.25 8.61
N ALA A 130 3.35 -16.89 8.96
CA ALA A 130 2.85 -16.98 10.32
C ALA A 130 2.86 -18.42 10.87
N PHE A 131 2.36 -19.38 10.09
CA PHE A 131 2.35 -20.80 10.46
C PHE A 131 3.76 -21.37 10.60
N SER A 132 4.65 -21.07 9.65
CA SER A 132 6.05 -21.47 9.68
C SER A 132 6.77 -20.92 10.91
N GLY A 133 6.49 -19.66 11.28
CA GLY A 133 6.99 -19.03 12.51
C GLY A 133 6.51 -19.74 13.77
N LEU A 134 5.19 -19.98 13.90
CA LEU A 134 4.61 -20.71 15.04
C LEU A 134 5.20 -22.13 15.17
N ARG A 135 5.35 -22.84 14.06
CA ARG A 135 5.97 -24.17 14.03
C ARG A 135 7.41 -24.14 14.50
N ALA A 136 8.20 -23.16 14.07
CA ALA A 136 9.59 -23.01 14.48
C ALA A 136 9.72 -22.70 15.98
N ILE A 137 8.81 -21.89 16.54
CA ILE A 137 8.74 -21.63 17.98
C ILE A 137 8.44 -22.92 18.74
N GLY A 138 7.42 -23.69 18.29
CA GLY A 138 7.06 -24.96 18.90
C GLY A 138 8.20 -25.99 18.90
N ALA A 139 8.91 -26.13 17.77
CA ALA A 139 10.05 -27.04 17.67
C ALA A 139 11.19 -26.67 18.63
N ARG A 140 11.48 -25.37 18.80
CA ARG A 140 12.48 -24.91 19.78
C ARG A 140 12.07 -25.18 21.21
N LEU A 141 10.79 -25.00 21.55
CA LEU A 141 10.29 -25.29 22.89
C LEU A 141 10.35 -26.79 23.22
N ALA A 142 10.07 -27.65 22.23
CA ALA A 142 10.18 -29.11 22.39
C ALA A 142 11.62 -29.58 22.62
N ALA A 143 12.62 -28.90 22.05
CA ALA A 143 14.03 -29.24 22.19
C ALA A 143 14.66 -28.83 23.54
N ILE A 144 13.94 -28.06 24.37
CA ILE A 144 14.40 -27.60 25.70
C ILE A 144 13.88 -28.53 26.82
N LYS A 145 12.94 -29.44 26.51
CA LYS A 145 12.42 -30.47 27.43
C LYS A 145 13.13 -31.80 27.23
#